data_AF-A0A257KQ65-F1
#
_entry.id   AF-A0A257KQ65-F1
#
_cell.length_a   1.000
_cell.length_b   1.000
_cell.length_c   1.000
_cell.angle_alpha   90.00
_cell.angle_beta   90.00
_cell.angle_gamma   90.00
#
_symmetry.space_group_name_H-M   'P 1'
#
loop_
_entity.id
_entity.type
_entity.pdbx_description
1 polymer ?
#
loop_
_entity_poly.entity_id
_entity_poly.type
_entity_poly.pdbx_seq_one_letter_code
_entity_poly.pdbx_strand_id
1 'polypeptide(L)'
;MKKTVSALVAAATVAASLVAVAPAAKADGGRIAAGVAGGLIGGALLGGAIAASRPAPVYGYGYAPAPVYVEPACRVVRQRVWDDYRGVWRYRPVEVCD
;
A
#
# COMPACT_ATOMS: atom_id res chain seq x y z
N MET A 1 9.40 -12.00 -22.23
CA MET A 1 10.39 -11.42 -23.17
C MET A 1 10.50 -9.89 -23.11
N LYS A 2 9.43 -9.14 -22.79
CA LYS A 2 9.50 -7.66 -22.69
C LYS A 2 10.49 -7.16 -21.61
N LYS A 3 10.56 -7.86 -20.48
CA LYS A 3 11.46 -7.56 -19.35
C LYS A 3 12.93 -7.79 -19.67
N THR A 4 13.25 -8.84 -20.44
CA THR A 4 14.63 -9.17 -20.83
C THR A 4 15.17 -8.19 -21.87
N VAL A 5 14.32 -7.78 -22.81
CA VAL A 5 14.68 -6.74 -23.79
C VAL A 5 14.91 -5.39 -23.09
N SER A 6 14.04 -5.00 -22.16
CA SER A 6 14.22 -3.76 -21.39
C SER A 6 15.49 -3.77 -20.53
N ALA A 7 15.82 -4.91 -19.90
CA ALA A 7 17.07 -5.05 -19.14
C ALA A 7 18.32 -4.95 -20.02
N LEU A 8 18.30 -5.55 -21.21
CA LEU A 8 19.40 -5.46 -22.19
C LEU A 8 19.62 -4.04 -22.69
N VAL A 9 18.53 -3.32 -23.00
CA VAL A 9 18.61 -1.92 -23.44
C VAL A 9 19.16 -1.04 -22.32
N ALA A 10 18.72 -1.23 -21.08
CA ALA A 10 19.25 -0.49 -19.93
C ALA A 10 20.74 -0.79 -19.68
N ALA A 11 21.17 -2.04 -19.82
CA ALA A 11 22.58 -2.40 -19.70
C ALA A 11 23.43 -1.78 -20.83
N ALA A 12 22.92 -1.79 -22.06
CA ALA A 12 23.59 -1.21 -23.21
C ALA A 12 23.74 0.32 -23.09
N THR A 13 22.73 1.02 -22.59
CA THR A 13 22.82 2.48 -22.38
C THR A 13 23.80 2.85 -21.27
N VAL A 14 23.83 2.09 -20.17
CA VAL A 14 24.83 2.27 -19.11
C VAL A 14 26.25 2.02 -19.65
N ALA A 15 26.46 0.91 -20.37
CA ALA A 15 27.76 0.60 -20.97
C ALA A 15 28.22 1.66 -21.99
N ALA A 16 27.31 2.15 -22.85
CA ALA A 16 27.61 3.21 -23.80
C ALA A 16 27.97 4.53 -23.12
N SER A 17 27.28 4.88 -22.02
CA SER A 17 27.58 6.10 -21.25
C SER A 17 28.96 6.05 -20.58
N LEU A 18 29.39 4.89 -20.10
CA LEU A 18 30.72 4.69 -19.52
C LEU A 18 31.84 4.88 -20.57
N VAL A 19 31.62 4.42 -21.80
CA VAL A 19 32.59 4.58 -22.90
C VAL A 19 32.68 6.04 -23.37
N ALA A 20 31.57 6.76 -23.40
CA ALA A 20 31.53 8.16 -23.85
C ALA A 20 32.19 9.15 -22.87
N VAL A 21 32.26 8.81 -21.58
CA VAL A 21 32.76 9.70 -20.52
C VAL A 21 34.20 9.35 -20.11
N ALA A 22 34.79 8.27 -20.64
CA ALA A 22 36.17 7.90 -20.35
C ALA A 22 37.14 8.98 -20.89
N PRO A 23 37.87 9.72 -20.03
CA PRO A 23 38.85 10.68 -20.51
C PRO A 23 40.01 9.94 -21.19
N ALA A 24 40.55 10.50 -22.28
CA ALA A 24 41.76 10.00 -22.91
C ALA A 24 42.85 9.85 -21.84
N ALA A 25 43.49 8.68 -21.76
CA ALA A 25 44.41 8.30 -20.70
C ALA A 25 45.53 9.35 -20.54
N LYS A 26 45.36 10.24 -19.56
CA LYS A 26 46.33 11.23 -19.15
C LYS A 26 46.70 10.92 -17.71
N ALA A 27 48.00 10.75 -17.48
CA ALA A 27 48.58 10.39 -16.19
C ALA A 27 48.50 11.55 -15.18
N ASP A 28 47.28 11.95 -14.82
CA ASP A 28 46.99 12.85 -13.71
C ASP A 28 46.26 12.04 -12.64
N GLY A 29 47.03 11.27 -11.85
CA GLY A 29 46.55 10.21 -10.96
C GLY A 29 45.48 10.61 -9.94
N GLY A 30 45.33 11.90 -9.62
CA GLY A 30 44.29 12.40 -8.71
C GLY A 30 42.90 12.53 -9.34
N ARG A 31 42.81 12.84 -10.64
CA ARG A 31 41.52 13.13 -11.29
C ARG A 31 40.73 11.86 -11.61
N ILE A 32 41.43 10.79 -11.99
CA ILE A 32 40.82 9.48 -12.21
C ILE A 32 40.32 8.89 -10.89
N ALA A 33 41.11 9.00 -9.81
CA ALA A 33 40.71 8.53 -8.48
C ALA A 33 39.48 9.29 -7.95
N ALA A 34 39.43 10.61 -8.13
CA ALA A 34 38.28 11.42 -7.74
C ALA A 34 37.02 11.09 -8.56
N GLY A 35 37.16 10.85 -9.86
CA GLY A 35 36.05 10.44 -10.73
C GLY A 35 35.48 9.07 -10.37
N VAL A 36 36.34 8.09 -10.10
CA VAL A 36 35.92 6.73 -9.69
C VAL A 36 35.28 6.76 -8.30
N ALA A 37 35.87 7.48 -7.34
CA ALA A 37 35.29 7.61 -6.00
C ALA A 37 33.93 8.34 -6.04
N GLY A 38 33.84 9.44 -6.79
CA GLY A 38 32.58 10.19 -6.97
C GLY A 38 31.50 9.36 -7.67
N GLY A 39 31.87 8.58 -8.69
CA GLY A 39 30.97 7.68 -9.39
C GLY A 39 30.47 6.52 -8.51
N LEU A 40 31.33 5.91 -7.70
CA LEU A 40 30.95 4.84 -6.78
C LEU A 40 30.07 5.36 -5.64
N ILE A 41 30.38 6.52 -5.07
CA ILE A 41 29.55 7.14 -4.03
C ILE A 41 28.19 7.54 -4.62
N GLY A 42 28.17 8.24 -5.75
CA GLY A 42 26.93 8.64 -6.42
C GLY A 42 26.07 7.45 -6.84
N GLY A 43 26.71 6.40 -7.38
CA GLY A 43 26.04 5.15 -7.78
C GLY A 43 25.51 4.36 -6.59
N ALA A 44 26.24 4.30 -5.48
CA ALA A 44 25.77 3.64 -4.25
C ALA A 44 24.59 4.40 -3.62
N LEU A 45 24.60 5.73 -3.66
CA LEU A 45 23.48 6.54 -3.17
C LEU A 45 22.22 6.37 -4.02
N LEU A 46 22.33 6.49 -5.35
CA LEU A 46 21.20 6.28 -6.25
C LEU A 46 20.72 4.83 -6.24
N GLY A 47 21.63 3.86 -6.34
CA GLY A 47 21.30 2.43 -6.31
C GLY A 47 20.71 2.01 -4.96
N GLY A 48 21.23 2.55 -3.86
CA GLY A 48 20.69 2.36 -2.51
C GLY A 48 19.29 2.94 -2.36
N ALA A 49 19.04 4.15 -2.89
CA ALA A 49 17.71 4.75 -2.89
C ALA A 49 16.71 3.94 -3.72
N ILE A 50 17.12 3.43 -4.90
CA ILE A 50 16.27 2.59 -5.75
C ILE A 50 15.98 1.22 -5.09
N ALA A 51 16.98 0.61 -4.45
CA ALA A 51 16.80 -0.64 -3.71
C ALA A 51 15.96 -0.46 -2.44
N ALA A 52 16.08 0.70 -1.78
CA ALA A 52 15.29 1.07 -0.61
C ALA A 52 13.87 1.51 -0.97
N SER A 53 13.64 1.96 -2.21
CA SER A 53 12.29 2.17 -2.75
C SER A 53 11.60 0.83 -2.99
N ARG A 54 11.18 0.23 -1.88
CA ARG A 54 10.20 -0.86 -1.90
C ARG A 54 8.91 -0.27 -2.46
N PRO A 55 8.18 -0.98 -3.33
CA PRO A 55 6.84 -0.57 -3.69
C PRO A 55 6.07 -0.35 -2.39
N ALA A 56 5.38 0.80 -2.30
CA ALA A 56 4.48 1.07 -1.18
C ALA A 56 3.61 -0.17 -0.97
N PRO A 57 3.41 -0.63 0.28
CA PRO A 57 2.43 -1.68 0.51
C PRO A 57 1.15 -1.17 -0.14
N VAL A 58 0.74 -1.87 -1.21
CA VAL A 58 -0.61 -1.74 -1.71
C VAL A 58 -1.40 -2.27 -0.53
N TYR A 59 -1.88 -1.36 0.31
CA TYR A 59 -3.11 -1.59 1.04
C TYR A 59 -4.10 -1.82 -0.08
N GLY A 60 -4.16 -3.07 -0.54
CA GLY A 60 -5.36 -3.56 -1.17
C GLY A 60 -6.42 -3.08 -0.22
N TYR A 61 -7.45 -2.46 -0.78
CA TYR A 61 -8.72 -2.39 -0.13
C TYR A 61 -9.12 -3.84 0.08
N GLY A 62 -8.51 -4.46 1.10
CA GLY A 62 -8.92 -5.72 1.64
C GLY A 62 -10.35 -5.40 1.98
N TYR A 63 -11.25 -6.10 1.30
CA TYR A 63 -12.56 -6.36 1.83
C TYR A 63 -12.33 -7.03 3.20
N ALA A 64 -11.96 -6.23 4.19
CA ALA A 64 -12.25 -6.54 5.56
C ALA A 64 -13.78 -6.60 5.55
N PRO A 65 -14.39 -7.79 5.79
CA PRO A 65 -15.83 -7.84 5.90
C PRO A 65 -16.22 -6.78 6.93
N ALA A 66 -17.07 -5.85 6.52
CA ALA A 66 -17.62 -4.86 7.44
C ALA A 66 -18.14 -5.64 8.66
N PRO A 67 -17.87 -5.20 9.90
CA PRO A 67 -18.41 -5.87 11.06
C PRO A 67 -19.93 -5.95 10.90
N VAL A 68 -20.44 -7.15 10.73
CA VAL A 68 -21.88 -7.38 10.63
C VAL A 68 -22.42 -7.22 12.04
N TYR A 69 -22.96 -6.03 12.32
CA TYR A 69 -23.80 -5.82 13.49
C TYR A 69 -25.09 -6.60 13.26
N VAL A 70 -25.20 -7.75 13.91
CA VAL A 70 -26.46 -8.48 13.99
C VAL A 70 -27.28 -7.75 15.05
N GLU A 71 -28.09 -6.79 14.61
CA GLU A 71 -29.15 -6.27 15.48
C GLU A 71 -30.12 -7.41 15.78
N PRO A 72 -30.48 -7.65 17.06
CA PRO A 72 -31.51 -8.63 17.37
C PRO A 72 -32.78 -8.23 16.63
N ALA A 73 -33.41 -9.20 15.95
CA ALA A 73 -34.64 -8.96 15.20
C ALA A 73 -35.80 -8.76 16.17
N CYS A 74 -35.91 -7.55 16.72
CA CYS A 74 -36.99 -7.18 17.62
C CYS A 74 -38.27 -6.96 16.80
N ARG A 75 -39.36 -7.63 17.20
CA ARG A 75 -40.68 -7.41 16.61
C ARG A 75 -41.59 -6.72 17.59
N VAL A 76 -42.32 -5.72 17.10
CA VAL A 76 -43.38 -5.09 17.87
C VAL A 76 -44.62 -5.96 17.80
N VAL A 77 -44.97 -6.60 18.91
CA VAL A 77 -46.19 -7.41 19.04
C VAL A 77 -47.25 -6.63 19.81
N ARG A 78 -48.49 -6.73 19.36
CA ARG A 78 -49.64 -6.17 20.08
C ARG A 78 -50.06 -7.14 21.17
N GLN A 79 -49.63 -6.89 22.39
CA GLN A 79 -50.01 -7.71 23.54
C GLN A 79 -51.24 -7.13 24.24
N ARG A 80 -52.14 -8.02 24.66
CA ARG A 80 -53.29 -7.67 25.49
C ARG A 80 -52.85 -7.61 26.95
N VAL A 81 -52.88 -6.43 27.55
CA VAL A 81 -52.45 -6.16 28.93
C VAL A 81 -53.64 -5.59 29.71
N TRP A 82 -53.78 -5.99 30.97
CA TRP A 82 -54.81 -5.48 31.88
C TRP A 82 -54.39 -4.12 32.45
N ASP A 83 -55.27 -3.12 32.41
CA ASP A 83 -55.05 -1.80 33.00
C ASP A 83 -55.76 -1.73 34.36
N ASP A 84 -55.02 -1.91 35.46
CA ASP A 84 -55.58 -1.89 36.82
C ASP A 84 -56.21 -0.55 37.21
N TYR A 85 -55.74 0.57 36.65
CA TYR A 85 -56.29 1.90 36.94
C TYR A 85 -57.68 2.10 36.34
N ARG A 86 -57.95 1.44 35.19
CA ARG A 86 -59.22 1.58 34.46
C ARG A 86 -60.09 0.33 34.48
N GLY A 87 -59.61 -0.79 35.01
CA GLY A 87 -60.33 -2.07 35.06
C GLY A 87 -60.68 -2.62 33.67
N VAL A 88 -59.86 -2.38 32.65
CA VAL A 88 -60.14 -2.79 31.26
C VAL A 88 -58.93 -3.41 30.58
N TRP A 89 -59.19 -4.33 29.63
CA TRP A 89 -58.17 -4.84 28.73
C TRP A 89 -57.78 -3.79 27.70
N ARG A 90 -56.47 -3.57 27.53
CA ARG A 90 -55.91 -2.68 26.51
C ARG A 90 -54.88 -3.42 25.67
N TYR A 91 -54.77 -3.04 24.41
CA TYR A 91 -53.68 -3.48 23.54
C TYR A 91 -52.54 -2.48 23.65
N ARG A 92 -51.33 -2.95 23.97
CA ARG A 92 -50.11 -2.14 23.94
C ARG A 92 -49.10 -2.74 22.96
N PRO A 93 -48.42 -1.90 22.16
CA PRO A 93 -47.25 -2.35 21.41
C PRO A 93 -46.14 -2.65 22.42
N VAL A 94 -45.58 -3.85 22.37
CA VAL A 94 -44.43 -4.28 23.16
C VAL A 94 -43.38 -4.76 22.19
N GLU A 95 -42.15 -4.29 22.38
CA GLU A 95 -41.00 -4.75 21.62
C GLU A 95 -40.50 -6.05 22.23
N VAL A 96 -40.52 -7.13 21.44
CA VAL A 96 -40.03 -8.45 21.84
C VAL A 96 -38.87 -8.81 20.93
N CYS A 97 -37.69 -8.92 21.52
CA CYS A 97 -36.50 -9.45 20.88
C CYS A 97 -36.38 -10.93 21.23
N ASP A 98 -36.21 -11.80 20.23
CA ASP A 98 -35.92 -13.24 20.42
C ASP A 98 -34.45 -13.48 20.76
#